data_AF-A0A9E2A0A1-F1
#
_entry.id   AF-A0A9E2A0A1-F1
#
_cell.length_a   1.000
_cell.length_b   1.000
_cell.length_c   1.000
_cell.angle_alpha   90.00
_cell.angle_beta   90.00
_cell.angle_gamma   90.00
#
_symmetry.space_group_name_H-M   'P 1'
#
loop_
_entity.id
_entity.type
_entity.pdbx_description
1 polymer ?
#
loop_
_entity_poly.entity_id
_entity_poly.type
_entity_poly.pdbx_seq_one_letter_code
_entity_poly.pdbx_strand_id
1 'polypeptide(L)'
;MSENPSYSWDGLPNPLTSAQSEEAAGLDIREYISVLFKFKWGIISVALLAGLMGLYMAYKAVPIYQSRTTLQIERDSGPMLGDLLRVQIFQFEFYQTQYELIKSWGVSELAAERLDLLDADHLEGQKKLPEDPGFSWRSLIPEFLRLPEPEITPDIRRANLIAGIQSLIRVTPVEKSELTHITIQHKDPEWAARVANT
;
A
#
# COMPACT_ATOMS: atom_id res chain seq x y z
N MET A 1 -42.79 -86.56 -29.81
CA MET A 1 -42.91 -85.10 -29.60
C MET A 1 -42.16 -84.75 -28.32
N SER A 2 -41.06 -84.00 -28.42
CA SER A 2 -40.30 -83.46 -27.29
C SER A 2 -40.74 -82.01 -27.04
N GLU A 3 -41.32 -81.72 -25.87
CA GLU A 3 -41.69 -80.35 -25.50
C GLU A 3 -40.44 -79.56 -25.10
N ASN A 4 -40.25 -78.40 -25.71
CA ASN A 4 -39.17 -77.46 -25.41
C ASN A 4 -39.69 -76.42 -24.40
N PRO A 5 -39.11 -76.30 -23.20
CA PRO A 5 -39.53 -75.29 -22.23
C PRO A 5 -39.09 -73.90 -22.70
N SER A 6 -40.03 -72.95 -22.76
CA SER A 6 -39.79 -71.56 -23.08
C SER A 6 -39.20 -70.83 -21.86
N TYR A 7 -37.97 -70.35 -21.98
CA TYR A 7 -37.33 -69.48 -20.99
C TYR A 7 -37.74 -68.02 -21.25
N SER A 8 -38.40 -67.38 -20.27
CA SER A 8 -38.70 -65.94 -20.29
C SER A 8 -37.54 -65.16 -19.63
N TRP A 9 -37.03 -64.15 -20.34
CA TRP A 9 -35.90 -63.32 -19.90
C TRP A 9 -36.34 -62.08 -19.10
N ASP A 10 -37.57 -62.06 -18.59
CA ASP A 10 -38.21 -60.89 -17.98
C ASP A 10 -37.72 -60.56 -16.55
N GLY A 11 -36.76 -61.33 -16.02
CA GLY A 11 -36.28 -61.21 -14.64
C GLY A 11 -34.87 -60.63 -14.47
N LEU A 12 -34.14 -60.32 -15.56
CA LEU A 12 -32.79 -59.77 -15.44
C LEU A 12 -32.86 -58.24 -15.27
N PRO A 13 -32.28 -57.66 -14.20
CA PRO A 13 -32.25 -56.23 -14.03
C PRO A 13 -31.52 -55.58 -15.21
N ASN A 14 -32.19 -54.68 -15.92
CA ASN A 14 -31.64 -53.98 -17.08
C ASN A 14 -30.47 -53.08 -16.62
N PRO A 15 -29.22 -53.33 -17.07
CA PRO A 15 -28.04 -52.57 -16.64
C PRO A 15 -28.06 -51.11 -17.10
N LEU A 16 -28.91 -50.76 -18.07
CA LEU A 16 -29.10 -49.40 -18.56
C LEU A 16 -29.89 -48.53 -17.56
N THR A 17 -30.70 -49.14 -16.71
CA THR A 17 -31.49 -48.41 -15.69
C THR A 17 -30.61 -47.98 -14.52
N SER A 18 -29.63 -48.79 -14.13
CA SER A 18 -28.66 -48.44 -13.09
C SER A 18 -27.69 -47.32 -13.51
N ALA A 19 -27.33 -47.25 -14.79
CA ALA A 19 -26.44 -46.20 -15.32
C ALA A 19 -27.15 -44.84 -15.47
N GLN A 20 -28.43 -44.82 -15.82
CA GLN A 20 -29.21 -43.57 -15.92
C GLN A 20 -29.50 -42.91 -14.56
N SER A 21 -29.52 -43.67 -13.47
CA SER A 21 -29.71 -43.12 -12.12
C SER A 21 -28.50 -42.38 -11.54
N GLU A 22 -27.30 -42.53 -12.12
CA GLU A 22 -26.09 -41.82 -11.66
C GLU A 22 -25.91 -40.45 -12.34
N GLU A 23 -26.49 -40.21 -13.52
CA GLU A 23 -26.31 -38.95 -14.28
C GLU A 23 -27.23 -37.79 -13.82
N ALA A 24 -28.20 -38.04 -12.95
CA ALA A 24 -29.06 -37.00 -12.37
C ALA A 24 -28.48 -36.35 -11.10
N ALA A 25 -27.17 -36.51 -10.84
CA ALA A 25 -26.44 -35.75 -9.83
C ALA A 25 -26.15 -34.30 -10.29
N GLY A 26 -27.17 -33.62 -10.82
CA GLY A 26 -27.14 -32.18 -11.03
C GLY A 26 -27.27 -31.51 -9.67
N LEU A 27 -26.30 -30.66 -9.33
CA LEU A 27 -26.31 -29.83 -8.11
C LEU A 27 -27.72 -29.26 -7.81
N ASP A 28 -28.38 -29.79 -6.77
CA ASP A 28 -29.71 -29.33 -6.38
C ASP A 28 -29.61 -28.03 -5.58
N ILE A 29 -29.68 -26.91 -6.30
CA ILE A 29 -29.62 -25.55 -5.77
C ILE A 29 -30.66 -25.30 -4.67
N ARG A 30 -31.80 -26.01 -4.70
CA ARG A 30 -32.85 -25.87 -3.69
C ARG A 30 -32.40 -26.40 -2.33
N GLU A 31 -31.64 -27.49 -2.32
CA GLU A 31 -31.10 -28.07 -1.09
C GLU A 31 -30.11 -27.10 -0.43
N TYR A 32 -29.21 -26.49 -1.20
CA TYR A 32 -28.28 -25.46 -0.71
C TYR A 32 -28.99 -24.20 -0.17
N ILE A 33 -30.05 -23.73 -0.84
CA ILE A 33 -30.86 -22.60 -0.36
C ILE A 33 -31.50 -22.91 1.00
N SER A 34 -31.99 -24.14 1.19
CA SER A 34 -32.61 -24.55 2.46
C SER A 34 -31.60 -24.58 3.62
N VAL A 35 -30.37 -25.02 3.36
CA VAL A 35 -29.26 -25.00 4.32
C VAL A 35 -28.89 -23.56 4.68
N LEU A 36 -28.83 -22.65 3.70
CA LEU A 36 -28.55 -21.24 3.91
C LEU A 36 -29.59 -20.59 4.85
N PHE A 37 -30.87 -20.86 4.64
CA PHE A 37 -31.93 -20.35 5.52
C PHE A 37 -31.91 -20.99 6.92
N LYS A 38 -31.48 -22.24 7.07
CA LYS A 38 -31.36 -22.90 8.38
C LYS A 38 -30.27 -22.24 9.25
N PHE A 39 -29.17 -21.81 8.65
CA PHE A 39 -28.04 -21.17 9.33
C PHE A 39 -28.00 -19.64 9.22
N LYS A 40 -29.10 -18.99 8.80
CA LYS A 40 -29.19 -17.53 8.58
C LYS A 40 -28.57 -16.69 9.70
N TRP A 41 -28.79 -17.08 10.97
CA TRP A 41 -28.28 -16.36 12.13
C TRP A 41 -26.77 -16.49 12.33
N GLY A 42 -26.19 -17.66 12.01
CA GLY A 42 -24.74 -17.85 12.05
C GLY A 42 -24.03 -17.09 10.93
N ILE A 43 -24.63 -17.05 9.74
CA ILE A 43 -24.10 -16.27 8.61
C ILE A 43 -24.17 -14.78 8.93
N ILE A 44 -25.30 -14.31 9.48
CA ILE A 44 -25.47 -12.91 9.90
C ILE A 44 -24.48 -12.54 11.00
N SER A 45 -24.25 -13.40 12.00
CA SER A 45 -23.32 -13.08 13.09
C SER A 45 -21.88 -12.97 12.59
N VAL A 46 -21.43 -13.89 11.74
CA VAL A 46 -20.09 -13.84 11.13
C VAL A 46 -19.95 -12.62 10.22
N ALA A 47 -20.95 -12.35 9.38
CA ALA A 47 -20.95 -11.17 8.52
C ALA A 47 -20.91 -9.86 9.33
N LEU A 48 -21.68 -9.79 10.42
CA LEU A 48 -21.71 -8.63 11.31
C LEU A 48 -20.39 -8.47 12.06
N LEU A 49 -19.79 -9.57 12.54
CA LEU A 49 -18.47 -9.54 13.17
C LEU A 49 -17.40 -9.03 12.20
N ALA A 50 -17.36 -9.57 10.98
CA ALA A 50 -16.43 -9.13 9.94
C ALA A 50 -16.65 -7.66 9.56
N GLY A 51 -17.91 -7.23 9.44
CA GLY A 51 -18.28 -5.84 9.17
C GLY A 51 -17.85 -4.88 10.28
N LEU A 52 -18.08 -5.23 11.55
CA LEU A 52 -17.63 -4.45 12.70
C LEU A 52 -16.09 -4.36 12.76
N MET A 53 -15.39 -5.47 12.47
CA MET A 53 -13.94 -5.48 12.42
C MET A 53 -13.41 -4.55 11.32
N GLY A 54 -14.01 -4.60 10.12
CA GLY A 54 -13.68 -3.71 9.01
C GLY A 54 -13.95 -2.24 9.34
N LEU A 55 -15.11 -1.95 9.96
CA LEU A 55 -15.45 -0.60 10.41
C LEU A 55 -14.48 -0.08 11.47
N TYR A 56 -14.10 -0.92 12.43
CA TYR A 56 -13.11 -0.58 13.46
C TYR A 56 -11.75 -0.24 12.85
N MET A 57 -11.29 -1.05 11.88
CA MET A 57 -10.05 -0.77 11.14
C MET A 57 -10.14 0.53 10.33
N ALA A 58 -11.25 0.76 9.63
CA ALA A 58 -11.46 1.97 8.85
C ALA A 58 -11.51 3.23 9.74
N TYR A 59 -12.17 3.16 10.90
CA TYR A 59 -12.22 4.26 11.86
C TYR A 59 -10.86 4.59 12.47
N LYS A 60 -10.00 3.58 12.65
CA LYS A 60 -8.62 3.72 13.14
C LYS A 60 -7.61 4.02 12.03
N ALA A 61 -8.03 4.06 10.77
CA ALA A 61 -7.13 4.33 9.65
C ALA A 61 -6.56 5.75 9.79
N VAL A 62 -5.24 5.86 9.76
CA VAL A 62 -4.57 7.16 9.89
C VAL A 62 -4.70 7.91 8.56
N PRO A 63 -5.30 9.11 8.52
CA PRO A 63 -5.39 9.90 7.31
C PRO A 63 -3.99 10.35 6.87
N ILE A 64 -3.70 10.22 5.58
CA ILE A 64 -2.45 10.70 4.97
C ILE A 64 -2.81 11.90 4.10
N TYR A 65 -2.36 13.09 4.51
CA TYR A 65 -2.55 14.33 3.77
C TYR A 65 -1.40 14.56 2.81
N GLN A 66 -1.68 15.30 1.73
CA GLN A 66 -0.71 15.59 0.69
C GLN A 66 -0.61 17.11 0.49
N SER A 67 0.60 17.63 0.57
CA SER A 67 0.94 19.00 0.14
C SER A 67 1.66 18.98 -1.19
N ARG A 68 1.46 20.03 -2.00
CA ARG A 68 2.04 20.16 -3.34
C ARG A 68 2.54 21.59 -3.53
N THR A 69 3.81 21.72 -3.89
CA THR A 69 4.38 22.98 -4.40
C THR A 69 4.73 22.84 -5.87
N THR A 70 4.70 23.95 -6.59
CA THR A 70 5.01 24.00 -8.02
C THR A 70 6.26 24.84 -8.22
N LEU A 71 7.30 24.22 -8.78
CA LEU A 71 8.56 24.84 -9.08
C LEU A 71 8.71 24.96 -10.60
N GLN A 72 9.01 26.16 -11.09
CA GLN A 72 9.42 26.36 -12.47
C GLN A 72 10.94 26.28 -12.55
N ILE A 73 11.44 25.44 -13.46
CA ILE A 73 12.88 25.26 -13.67
C ILE A 73 13.23 25.88 -15.01
N GLU A 74 13.85 27.06 -14.97
CA GLU A 74 14.28 27.76 -16.17
C GLU A 74 15.76 27.45 -16.46
N ARG A 75 16.09 27.40 -17.75
CA ARG A 75 17.49 27.34 -18.20
C ARG A 75 17.95 28.73 -18.58
N ASP A 76 19.04 29.17 -17.96
CA ASP A 76 19.78 30.35 -18.43
C ASP A 76 20.65 29.94 -19.64
N SER A 77 20.05 29.88 -20.83
CA SER A 77 20.78 29.65 -22.08
C SER A 77 20.85 30.93 -22.89
N GLY A 78 21.98 31.64 -22.79
CA GLY A 78 22.33 32.72 -23.71
C GLY A 78 22.39 32.21 -25.17
N PRO A 79 22.13 33.07 -26.16
CA PRO A 79 21.95 32.64 -27.55
C PRO A 79 23.28 32.16 -28.16
N MET A 80 23.44 30.85 -28.38
CA MET A 80 24.52 30.29 -29.20
C MET A 80 23.96 29.71 -30.50
N LEU A 81 24.48 30.21 -31.62
CA LEU A 81 23.98 30.05 -32.99
C LEU A 81 23.98 28.59 -33.53
N GLY A 82 24.54 27.63 -32.79
CA GLY A 82 24.68 26.22 -33.20
C GLY A 82 23.70 25.24 -32.56
N ASP A 83 22.76 25.70 -31.73
CA ASP A 83 22.08 24.83 -30.76
C ASP A 83 20.75 24.20 -31.27
N LEU A 84 20.20 24.66 -32.40
CA LEU A 84 18.82 24.35 -32.82
C LEU A 84 18.48 22.85 -33.00
N LEU A 85 19.47 21.98 -33.23
CA LEU A 85 19.29 20.52 -33.32
C LEU A 85 19.82 19.74 -32.10
N ARG A 86 20.60 20.39 -31.22
CA ARG A 86 21.15 19.80 -29.99
C ARG A 86 20.29 20.14 -28.75
N VAL A 87 19.53 21.24 -28.80
CA VAL A 87 18.68 21.76 -27.70
C VAL A 87 17.81 20.69 -27.04
N GLN A 88 17.09 19.85 -27.81
CA GLN A 88 16.14 18.89 -27.23
C GLN A 88 16.78 17.79 -26.38
N ILE A 89 17.93 17.24 -26.79
CA ILE A 89 18.61 16.17 -26.04
C ILE A 89 19.21 16.74 -24.75
N PHE A 90 19.91 17.88 -24.85
CA PHE A 90 20.44 18.55 -23.66
C PHE A 90 19.33 19.05 -22.72
N GLN A 91 18.14 19.36 -23.23
CA GLN A 91 16.97 19.78 -22.43
C GLN A 91 16.52 18.67 -21.48
N PHE A 92 16.38 17.45 -21.99
CA PHE A 92 15.96 16.30 -21.18
C PHE A 92 16.97 15.96 -20.08
N GLU A 93 18.27 15.89 -20.42
CA GLU A 93 19.35 15.58 -19.47
C GLU A 93 19.46 16.61 -18.33
N PHE A 94 19.27 17.88 -18.64
CA PHE A 94 19.25 18.96 -17.64
C PHE A 94 18.10 18.79 -16.67
N TYR A 95 16.86 18.62 -17.15
CA TYR A 95 15.71 18.45 -16.26
C TYR A 95 15.84 17.20 -15.41
N GLN A 96 16.33 16.10 -15.98
CA GLN A 96 16.61 14.87 -15.23
C GLN A 96 17.62 15.12 -14.10
N THR A 97 18.70 15.85 -14.38
CA THR A 97 19.69 16.20 -13.37
C THR A 97 19.10 17.09 -12.27
N GLN A 98 18.27 18.07 -12.65
CA GLN A 98 17.61 18.95 -11.68
C GLN A 98 16.63 18.19 -10.78
N TYR A 99 15.91 17.22 -11.32
CA TYR A 99 15.03 16.37 -10.51
C TYR A 99 15.80 15.53 -9.51
N GLU A 100 16.97 15.00 -9.89
CA GLU A 100 17.82 14.24 -8.98
C GLU A 100 18.53 15.11 -7.95
N LEU A 101 18.92 16.34 -8.31
CA LEU A 101 19.46 17.33 -7.38
C LEU A 101 18.44 17.70 -6.31
N ILE A 102 17.17 17.93 -6.69
CA ILE A 102 16.08 18.21 -5.75
C ILE A 102 15.86 17.05 -4.78
N LYS A 103 16.01 15.79 -5.23
CA LYS A 103 15.89 14.59 -4.38
C LYS A 103 17.17 14.24 -3.61
N SER A 104 18.24 15.01 -3.78
CA SER A 104 19.53 14.67 -3.20
C SER A 104 19.51 14.73 -1.67
N TRP A 105 20.44 14.01 -1.06
CA TRP A 105 20.64 14.05 0.38
C TRP A 105 20.89 15.47 0.91
N GLY A 106 21.75 16.24 0.22
CA GLY A 106 22.11 17.59 0.65
C GLY A 106 20.92 18.56 0.66
N VAL A 107 20.01 18.46 -0.31
CA VAL A 107 18.76 19.26 -0.30
C VAL A 107 17.85 18.84 0.84
N SER A 108 17.76 17.53 1.12
CA SER A 108 16.97 17.00 2.24
C SER A 108 17.54 17.42 3.59
N GLU A 109 18.86 17.49 3.72
CA GLU A 109 19.56 17.99 4.90
C GLU A 109 19.30 19.48 5.13
N LEU A 110 19.41 20.31 4.08
CA LEU A 110 19.08 21.72 4.15
C LEU A 110 17.61 21.96 4.56
N ALA A 111 16.69 21.14 4.04
CA ALA A 111 15.30 21.19 4.44
C ALA A 111 15.13 20.79 5.92
N ALA A 112 15.82 19.74 6.38
CA ALA A 112 15.82 19.31 7.78
C ALA A 112 16.31 20.41 8.74
N GLU A 113 17.37 21.11 8.36
CA GLU A 113 17.93 22.23 9.11
C GLU A 113 16.96 23.42 9.15
N ARG A 114 16.36 23.81 8.02
CA ARG A 114 15.36 24.89 7.98
C ARG A 114 14.09 24.60 8.77
N LEU A 115 13.77 23.32 8.95
CA LEU A 115 12.62 22.85 9.72
C LEU A 115 12.94 22.62 11.21
N ASP A 116 14.17 22.93 11.65
CA ASP A 116 14.61 22.79 13.05
C ASP A 116 14.55 21.33 13.55
N LEU A 117 14.62 20.37 12.62
CA LEU A 117 14.49 18.94 12.93
C LEU A 117 15.81 18.34 13.42
N LEU A 118 16.94 19.02 13.18
CA LEU A 118 18.27 18.56 13.58
C LEU A 118 18.76 19.16 14.90
N ASP A 119 17.84 19.73 15.69
CA ASP A 119 18.13 20.28 17.02
C ASP A 119 18.44 19.21 18.06
N ALA A 120 19.17 19.61 19.12
CA ALA A 120 19.58 18.72 20.21
C ALA A 120 18.40 17.95 20.81
N ASP A 121 17.25 18.60 21.01
CA ASP A 121 16.04 17.97 21.56
C ASP A 121 15.50 16.84 20.66
N HIS A 122 15.57 17.01 19.34
CA HIS A 122 15.13 16.03 18.36
C HIS A 122 16.16 14.91 18.18
N LEU A 123 17.46 15.23 18.28
CA LEU A 123 18.58 14.29 18.15
C LEU A 123 18.77 13.41 19.40
N GLU A 124 18.46 13.93 20.58
CA GLU A 124 18.51 13.20 21.85
C GLU A 124 17.27 12.32 22.08
N GLY A 125 16.26 12.42 21.19
CA GLY A 125 15.08 11.55 21.23
C GLY A 125 14.12 11.86 22.39
N GLN A 126 14.17 13.08 22.94
CA GLN A 126 13.30 13.50 24.05
C GLN A 126 11.82 13.57 23.63
N LYS A 127 11.55 13.67 22.32
CA LYS A 127 10.20 13.63 21.75
C LYS A 127 9.74 12.19 21.57
N LYS A 128 8.88 11.72 22.48
CA LYS A 128 8.24 10.39 22.42
C LYS A 128 7.64 10.16 21.02
N LEU A 129 8.00 9.06 20.37
CA LEU A 129 7.31 8.61 19.16
C LEU A 129 5.81 8.48 19.49
N PRO A 130 4.91 8.87 18.57
CA PRO A 130 3.49 8.62 18.77
C PRO A 130 3.27 7.13 18.98
N GLU A 131 2.66 6.77 20.10
CA GLU A 131 2.32 5.39 20.44
C GLU A 131 1.54 4.78 19.27
N ASP A 132 1.98 3.59 18.81
CA ASP A 132 1.28 2.87 17.75
C ASP A 132 -0.19 2.72 18.15
N PRO A 133 -1.16 3.22 17.35
CA PRO A 133 -2.57 3.27 17.75
C PRO A 133 -3.27 1.90 17.74
N GLY A 134 -2.50 0.80 17.70
CA GLY A 134 -2.96 -0.58 17.51
C GLY A 134 -2.38 -1.58 18.50
N PHE A 135 -2.77 -2.85 18.32
CA PHE A 135 -2.29 -3.96 19.12
C PHE A 135 -0.84 -4.29 18.76
N SER A 136 0.09 -4.00 19.67
CA SER A 136 1.50 -4.38 19.49
C SER A 136 1.71 -5.82 19.95
N TRP A 137 1.80 -6.76 19.02
CA TRP A 137 2.13 -8.15 19.32
C TRP A 137 3.48 -8.29 20.07
N ARG A 138 4.37 -7.30 20.00
CA ARG A 138 5.61 -7.23 20.79
C ARG A 138 5.37 -7.15 22.29
N SER A 139 4.23 -6.61 22.73
CA SER A 139 3.88 -6.57 24.16
C SER A 139 3.53 -7.96 24.71
N LEU A 140 3.18 -8.91 23.84
CA LEU A 140 2.94 -10.31 24.21
C LEU A 140 4.22 -11.13 24.36
N ILE A 141 5.36 -10.65 23.85
CA ILE A 141 6.64 -11.35 23.94
C ILE A 141 7.18 -11.18 25.36
N PRO A 142 7.47 -12.26 26.10
CA PRO A 142 8.04 -12.16 27.43
C PRO A 142 9.45 -11.55 27.37
N GLU A 143 9.79 -10.80 28.41
CA GLU A 143 10.95 -9.90 28.42
C GLU A 143 12.28 -10.59 28.14
N PHE A 144 12.43 -11.87 28.52
CA PHE A 144 13.63 -12.66 28.27
C PHE A 144 13.87 -13.03 26.79
N LEU A 145 12.86 -12.91 25.92
CA LEU A 145 12.99 -13.09 24.47
C LEU A 145 13.07 -11.75 23.73
N ARG A 146 12.96 -10.62 24.44
CA ARG A 146 13.10 -9.30 23.82
C ARG A 146 14.58 -9.04 23.60
N LEU A 147 14.94 -8.86 22.33
CA LEU A 147 16.25 -8.36 21.96
C LEU A 147 16.41 -6.96 22.59
N PRO A 148 17.57 -6.65 23.21
CA PRO A 148 17.84 -5.31 23.69
C PRO A 148 17.66 -4.32 22.54
N GLU A 149 16.94 -3.23 22.81
CA GLU A 149 16.66 -2.22 21.81
C GLU A 149 17.99 -1.57 21.40
N PRO A 150 18.28 -1.45 20.09
CA PRO A 150 19.55 -0.89 19.66
C PRO A 150 19.67 0.56 20.14
N GLU A 151 20.80 0.90 20.76
CA GLU A 151 21.10 2.29 21.12
C GLU A 151 21.28 3.12 19.84
N ILE A 152 20.31 4.00 19.57
CA ILE A 152 20.38 4.92 18.44
C ILE A 152 21.23 6.12 18.87
N THR A 153 22.46 6.19 18.36
CA THR A 153 23.34 7.35 18.57
C THR A 153 22.74 8.61 17.92
N PRO A 154 23.10 9.82 18.40
CA PRO A 154 22.63 11.07 17.81
C PRO A 154 22.91 11.18 16.30
N ASP A 155 24.06 10.67 15.84
CA ASP A 155 24.43 10.65 14.42
C ASP A 155 23.51 9.76 13.58
N ILE A 156 23.15 8.58 14.09
CA ILE A 156 22.20 7.68 13.44
C ILE A 156 20.81 8.32 13.42
N ARG A 157 20.43 9.04 14.48
CA ARG A 157 19.15 9.75 14.51
C ARG A 157 19.11 10.89 13.50
N ARG A 158 20.18 11.68 13.38
CA ARG A 158 20.34 12.71 12.35
C ARG A 158 20.16 12.12 10.96
N ALA A 159 20.87 11.04 10.66
CA ALA A 159 20.76 10.36 9.37
C ALA A 159 19.32 9.85 9.10
N ASN A 160 18.67 9.25 10.10
CA ASN A 160 17.30 8.77 9.96
C ASN A 160 16.28 9.90 9.71
N LEU A 161 16.47 11.07 10.32
CA LEU A 161 15.60 12.22 10.10
C LEU A 161 15.74 12.76 8.67
N ILE A 162 16.97 12.91 8.18
CA ILE A 162 17.24 13.35 6.82
C ILE A 162 16.71 12.33 5.80
N ALA A 163 16.98 11.04 6.02
CA ALA A 163 16.45 9.95 5.19
C ALA A 163 14.92 9.92 5.20
N GLY A 164 14.30 10.20 6.36
CA GLY A 164 12.87 10.34 6.53
C GLY A 164 12.32 11.43 5.60
N ILE A 165 12.86 12.65 5.65
CA ILE A 165 12.44 13.75 4.76
C ILE A 165 12.65 13.37 3.29
N GLN A 166 13.81 12.83 2.94
CA GLN A 166 14.12 12.43 1.58
C GLN A 166 13.09 11.44 1.03
N SER A 167 12.65 10.48 1.84
CA SER A 167 11.66 9.48 1.45
C SER A 167 10.27 10.05 1.17
N LEU A 168 9.95 11.22 1.73
CA LEU A 168 8.66 11.90 1.55
C LEU A 168 8.62 12.74 0.28
N ILE A 169 9.78 13.15 -0.25
CA ILE A 169 9.88 14.03 -1.41
C ILE A 169 9.58 13.23 -2.68
N ARG A 170 8.45 13.55 -3.32
CA ARG A 170 8.10 13.05 -4.65
C ARG A 170 8.13 14.18 -5.66
N VAL A 171 9.04 14.09 -6.62
CA VAL A 171 9.17 15.04 -7.74
C VAL A 171 8.48 14.47 -8.96
N THR A 172 7.47 15.17 -9.48
CA THR A 172 6.74 14.79 -10.70
C THR A 172 6.78 15.91 -11.74
N PRO A 173 7.35 15.67 -12.93
CA PRO A 173 7.39 16.67 -13.99
C PRO A 173 5.99 16.90 -14.57
N VAL A 174 5.73 18.12 -15.04
CA VAL A 174 4.55 18.43 -15.85
C VAL A 174 4.90 18.22 -17.31
N GLU A 175 4.15 17.36 -17.98
CA GLU A 175 4.38 17.10 -19.40
C GLU A 175 4.29 18.39 -20.22
N LYS A 176 5.23 18.55 -21.16
CA LYS A 176 5.28 19.69 -22.09
C LYS A 176 5.36 21.05 -21.38
N SER A 177 5.98 21.08 -20.19
CA SER A 177 6.13 22.28 -19.39
C SER A 177 7.45 22.25 -18.63
N GLU A 178 7.91 23.44 -18.22
CA GLU A 178 9.07 23.63 -17.34
C GLU A 178 8.68 23.58 -15.86
N LEU A 179 7.42 23.24 -15.58
CA LEU A 179 6.87 23.12 -14.25
C LEU A 179 7.11 21.71 -13.69
N THR A 180 7.44 21.68 -12.41
CA THR A 180 7.69 20.47 -11.65
C THR A 180 6.92 20.54 -10.35
N HIS A 181 6.22 19.46 -10.03
CA HIS A 181 5.49 19.37 -8.78
C HIS A 181 6.32 18.62 -7.74
N ILE A 182 6.46 19.22 -6.58
CA ILE A 182 7.05 18.58 -5.42
C ILE A 182 5.93 18.27 -4.46
N THR A 183 5.78 16.99 -4.15
CA THR A 183 4.67 16.46 -3.35
C THR A 183 5.21 15.84 -2.07
N ILE A 184 4.61 16.20 -0.93
CA ILE A 184 4.94 15.67 0.39
C ILE A 184 3.68 15.04 0.98
N GLN A 185 3.80 13.83 1.53
CA GLN A 185 2.71 13.13 2.20
C GLN A 185 3.00 12.97 3.69
N HIS A 186 2.07 13.38 4.54
CA HIS A 186 2.23 13.25 6.00
C HIS A 186 0.89 13.17 6.72
N LYS A 187 0.91 12.64 7.95
CA LYS A 187 -0.29 12.52 8.82
C LYS A 187 -0.80 13.87 9.34
N ASP A 188 0.10 14.84 9.42
CA ASP A 188 -0.19 16.22 9.81
C ASP A 188 -0.19 17.12 8.55
N PRO A 189 -1.33 17.76 8.22
CA PRO A 189 -1.47 18.60 7.03
C PRO A 189 -0.65 19.89 7.13
N GLU A 190 -0.51 20.50 8.30
CA GLU A 190 0.27 21.73 8.47
C GLU A 190 1.76 21.44 8.33
N TRP A 191 2.21 20.32 8.90
CA TRP A 191 3.58 19.88 8.73
C TRP A 191 3.89 19.57 7.26
N ALA A 192 3.01 18.85 6.55
CA ALA A 192 3.18 18.60 5.11
C ALA A 192 3.29 19.91 4.30
N ALA A 193 2.46 20.91 4.65
CA ALA A 193 2.49 22.21 4.00
C ALA A 193 3.80 22.97 4.26
N ARG A 194 4.27 23.01 5.51
CA ARG A 194 5.55 23.65 5.86
C ARG A 194 6.72 23.02 5.12
N VAL A 195 6.83 21.70 5.14
CA VAL A 195 7.92 20.97 4.48
C VAL A 195 7.93 21.22 2.98
N ALA A 196 6.76 21.20 2.33
CA ALA A 196 6.68 21.45 0.88
C ALA A 196 7.07 22.89 0.48
N ASN A 197 7.01 23.85 1.40
CA ASN A 197 7.29 25.26 1.14
C ASN A 197 8.73 25.68 1.52
N THR A 198 9.53 24.77 2.06
CA THR A 198 10.89 25.04 2.57
C THR A 198 11.96 24.85 1.51
#